data_AF-A0A1G1HNH1-F1
#
_entry.id   AF-A0A1G1HNH1-F1
#
_cell.length_a   1.000
_cell.length_b   1.000
_cell.length_c   1.000
_cell.angle_alpha   90.00
_cell.angle_beta   90.00
_cell.angle_gamma   90.00
#
_symmetry.space_group_name_H-M   'P 1'
#
loop_
_entity.id
_entity.type
_entity.pdbx_description
1 polymer ?
#
loop_
_entity_poly.entity_id
_entity_poly.type
_entity_poly.pdbx_seq_one_letter_code
_entity_poly.pdbx_strand_id
1 'polypeptide(L)'
;MGIDLSKDMQLASSAGEEDLKPLVYHKSSEVIAILINNKNLIGLTRNNVLPVNVRVRIEGEIGKKIPAMALSIKITLAKRAAAMC
;
A
#
# COMPACT_ATOMS: atom_id res chain seq x y z
N MET A 1 21.00 4.26 -16.44
CA MET A 1 19.70 4.93 -16.27
C MET A 1 19.50 5.15 -14.78
N GLY A 2 19.66 6.39 -14.32
CA GLY A 2 19.37 6.74 -12.94
C GLY A 2 17.87 6.61 -12.71
N ILE A 3 17.50 5.78 -11.74
CA ILE A 3 16.13 5.72 -11.24
C ILE A 3 15.89 7.07 -10.56
N ASP A 4 15.17 7.97 -11.21
CA ASP A 4 14.79 9.27 -10.64
C ASP A 4 13.80 9.01 -9.52
N LEU A 5 14.32 8.72 -8.32
CA LEU A 5 13.54 8.41 -7.13
C LEU A 5 12.40 9.42 -6.91
N SER A 6 12.66 10.70 -7.17
CA SER A 6 11.67 11.77 -7.06
C SER A 6 10.49 11.62 -8.03
N LYS A 7 10.75 11.21 -9.28
CA LYS A 7 9.69 10.95 -10.27
C LYS A 7 8.87 9.72 -9.88
N ASP A 8 9.54 8.66 -9.45
CA ASP A 8 8.87 7.43 -9.04
C ASP A 8 8.02 7.62 -7.77
N MET A 9 8.44 8.50 -6.85
CA MET A 9 7.62 8.92 -5.71
C MET A 9 6.40 9.73 -6.13
N GLN A 10 6.53 10.64 -7.10
CA GLN A 10 5.39 11.37 -7.64
C GLN A 10 4.39 10.44 -8.32
N LEU A 11 4.88 9.54 -9.18
CA LEU A 11 4.05 8.55 -9.84
C LEU A 11 3.37 7.62 -8.82
N ALA A 12 4.11 7.15 -7.81
CA ALA A 12 3.54 6.35 -6.73
C ALA A 12 2.42 7.09 -5.98
N SER A 13 2.46 8.42 -5.91
CA SER A 13 1.46 9.24 -5.21
C SER A 13 0.22 9.58 -6.04
N SER A 14 0.35 9.77 -7.36
CA SER A 14 -0.71 10.35 -8.19
C SER A 14 -1.12 9.51 -9.41
N ALA A 15 -0.33 8.50 -9.78
CA ALA A 15 -0.57 7.75 -11.00
C ALA A 15 -1.75 6.75 -10.87
N GLY A 16 -2.27 6.35 -12.03
CA GLY A 16 -3.34 5.36 -12.16
C GLY A 16 -2.83 3.92 -12.08
N GLU A 17 -3.73 2.95 -11.94
CA GLU A 17 -3.39 1.53 -11.72
C GLU A 17 -2.35 0.97 -12.70
N GLU A 18 -2.43 1.36 -13.97
CA GLU A 18 -1.54 0.91 -15.04
C GLU A 18 -0.07 1.29 -14.76
N ASP A 19 0.16 2.53 -14.31
CA ASP A 19 1.48 3.09 -14.01
C ASP A 19 1.99 2.65 -12.63
N LEU A 20 1.09 2.23 -11.73
CA LEU A 20 1.47 1.71 -10.42
C LEU A 20 2.02 0.27 -10.49
N LYS A 21 1.61 -0.54 -11.48
CA LYS A 21 2.10 -1.93 -11.67
C LYS A 21 3.63 -2.07 -11.69
N PRO A 22 4.40 -1.28 -12.45
CA PRO A 22 5.86 -1.37 -12.43
C PRO A 22 6.46 -0.87 -11.11
N LEU A 23 5.83 0.13 -10.46
CA LEU A 23 6.31 0.71 -9.20
C LEU A 23 6.22 -0.25 -8.02
N VAL A 24 5.36 -1.27 -8.08
CA VAL A 24 5.27 -2.26 -6.99
C VAL A 24 6.53 -3.14 -6.86
N TYR A 25 7.32 -3.23 -7.93
CA TYR A 25 8.61 -3.94 -7.93
C TYR A 25 9.79 -3.04 -7.56
N HIS A 26 9.53 -1.78 -7.22
CA HIS A 26 10.57 -0.81 -6.94
C HIS A 26 11.40 -1.22 -5.70
N LYS A 27 12.72 -0.96 -5.77
CA LYS A 27 13.66 -1.34 -4.69
C LYS A 27 13.60 -0.38 -3.51
N SER A 28 13.35 0.91 -3.75
CA SER A 28 13.24 1.92 -2.69
C SER A 28 11.98 1.71 -1.84
N SER A 29 12.18 1.62 -0.53
CA SER A 29 11.10 1.56 0.47
C SER A 29 10.26 2.84 0.51
N GLU A 30 10.82 4.00 0.18
CA GLU A 30 10.07 5.27 0.17
C GLU A 30 9.00 5.28 -0.92
N VAL A 31 9.36 4.83 -2.12
CA VAL A 31 8.41 4.68 -3.24
C VAL A 31 7.31 3.69 -2.87
N ILE A 32 7.66 2.55 -2.27
CA ILE A 32 6.67 1.55 -1.82
C ILE A 32 5.78 2.12 -0.71
N ALA A 33 6.32 2.89 0.24
CA ALA A 33 5.54 3.48 1.33
C ALA A 33 4.54 4.54 0.85
N ILE A 34 4.88 5.28 -0.21
CA ILE A 34 3.97 6.24 -0.86
C ILE A 34 2.92 5.47 -1.68
N LEU A 35 3.36 4.47 -2.44
CA LEU A 35 2.51 3.62 -3.26
C LEU A 35 1.40 2.97 -2.44
N ILE A 36 1.72 2.47 -1.24
CA ILE A 36 0.76 1.87 -0.30
C ILE A 36 -0.33 2.84 0.14
N ASN A 37 -0.01 4.13 0.21
CA ASN A 37 -0.97 5.18 0.55
C ASN A 37 -1.81 5.63 -0.66
N ASN A 38 -1.50 5.17 -1.87
CA ASN A 38 -2.24 5.51 -3.07
C ASN A 38 -3.55 4.70 -3.13
N LYS A 39 -4.68 5.41 -3.21
CA LYS A 39 -6.03 4.81 -3.24
C LYS A 39 -6.23 3.90 -4.47
N ASN A 40 -5.52 4.16 -5.57
CA ASN A 40 -5.60 3.35 -6.78
C ASN A 40 -4.89 2.00 -6.62
N LEU A 41 -3.93 1.86 -5.68
CA LEU A 41 -3.30 0.57 -5.38
C LEU A 41 -4.29 -0.43 -4.72
N ILE A 42 -5.31 0.09 -4.03
CA ILE A 42 -6.35 -0.74 -3.41
C ILE A 42 -7.12 -1.52 -4.51
N GLY A 43 -7.35 -0.92 -5.68
CA GLY A 43 -7.96 -1.61 -6.81
C GLY A 43 -7.09 -2.75 -7.36
N LEU A 44 -5.78 -2.53 -7.47
CA LEU A 44 -4.81 -3.55 -7.91
C LEU A 44 -4.70 -4.74 -6.94
N THR A 45 -4.72 -4.48 -5.64
CA THR A 45 -4.66 -5.51 -4.59
C THR A 45 -5.97 -6.29 -4.45
N ARG A 46 -7.12 -5.63 -4.62
CA ARG A 46 -8.45 -6.26 -4.56
C ARG A 46 -8.74 -7.17 -5.75
N ASN A 47 -8.24 -6.82 -6.93
CA ASN A 47 -8.42 -7.61 -8.15
C ASN A 47 -7.41 -8.78 -8.29
N ASN A 48 -6.56 -9.02 -7.28
CA ASN A 48 -5.56 -10.09 -7.28
C ASN A 48 -4.58 -10.02 -8.47
N VAL A 49 -4.43 -8.84 -9.08
CA VAL A 49 -3.59 -8.59 -10.26
C VAL A 49 -2.10 -8.66 -9.91
N LEU A 50 -1.77 -8.44 -8.63
CA LEU A 50 -0.41 -8.48 -8.13
C LEU A 50 -0.03 -9.88 -7.65
N PRO A 51 1.18 -10.37 -7.98
CA PRO A 51 1.65 -11.66 -7.49
C PRO A 51 1.80 -11.68 -5.96
N VAL A 52 1.71 -12.88 -5.39
CA VAL A 52 1.66 -13.09 -3.92
C VAL A 52 2.87 -12.50 -3.20
N ASN A 53 4.07 -12.60 -3.79
CA ASN A 53 5.30 -12.04 -3.21
C ASN A 53 5.24 -10.51 -3.02
N VAL A 54 4.63 -9.81 -3.96
CA VAL A 54 4.44 -8.36 -3.95
C VAL A 54 3.36 -7.99 -2.93
N ARG A 55 2.26 -8.75 -2.89
CA ARG A 55 1.19 -8.56 -1.89
C ARG A 55 1.71 -8.71 -0.46
N VAL A 56 2.47 -9.76 -0.17
CA VAL A 56 3.06 -9.99 1.16
C VAL A 56 4.03 -8.87 1.55
N ARG A 57 4.81 -8.33 0.59
CA ARG A 57 5.72 -7.21 0.85
C ARG A 57 4.95 -5.92 1.18
N ILE A 58 3.88 -5.62 0.43
CA ILE A 58 2.98 -4.50 0.71
C ILE A 58 2.33 -4.65 2.09
N GLU A 59 1.76 -5.83 2.38
CA GLU A 59 1.12 -6.12 3.67
C GLU A 59 2.11 -6.01 4.83
N GLY A 60 3.37 -6.41 4.64
CA GLY A 60 4.43 -6.23 5.63
C GLY A 60 4.73 -4.75 5.91
N GLU A 61 4.80 -3.91 4.88
CA GLU A 61 5.04 -2.47 5.04
C GLU A 61 3.80 -1.74 5.63
N ILE A 62 2.58 -2.16 5.26
CA ILE A 62 1.34 -1.72 5.93
C ILE A 62 1.40 -2.10 7.41
N GLY A 63 1.79 -3.33 7.72
CA GLY A 63 1.91 -3.84 9.09
C GLY A 63 2.94 -3.10 9.95
N LYS A 64 3.96 -2.48 9.34
CA LYS A 64 4.93 -1.61 10.03
C LYS A 64 4.36 -0.21 10.31
N LYS A 65 3.48 0.29 9.42
CA LYS A 65 2.95 1.66 9.46
C LYS A 65 1.64 1.77 10.23
N ILE A 66 0.82 0.72 10.21
CA ILE A 66 -0.22 0.52 11.23
C ILE A 66 0.57 0.23 12.51
N PRO A 67 0.56 1.12 13.51
CA PRO A 67 1.20 0.81 14.79
C PRO A 67 0.68 -0.54 15.24
N ALA A 68 1.52 -1.36 15.87
CA ALA A 68 1.10 -2.58 16.56
C ALA A 68 0.08 -2.19 17.64
N MET A 69 -1.14 -1.87 17.23
CA MET A 69 -2.23 -1.48 18.08
C MET A 69 -2.56 -2.72 18.87
N ALA A 70 -2.61 -2.56 20.19
CA ALA A 70 -3.10 -3.60 21.08
C ALA A 70 -4.40 -4.17 20.51
N LEU A 71 -4.55 -5.48 20.58
CA LEU A 71 -5.69 -6.22 20.02
C LEU A 71 -7.04 -5.61 20.45
N SER A 72 -7.10 -5.09 21.69
CA SER A 72 -8.24 -4.35 22.26
C SER A 72 -8.64 -3.10 21.46
N ILE A 73 -7.68 -2.35 20.93
CA ILE A 73 -7.93 -1.16 20.09
C ILE A 73 -8.47 -1.59 18.72
N LYS A 74 -7.91 -2.66 18.13
CA LYS A 74 -8.39 -3.21 16.85
C LYS A 74 -9.85 -3.68 16.97
N ILE A 75 -10.18 -4.39 18.03
CA ILE A 75 -11.56 -4.86 18.31
C ILE A 75 -12.51 -3.67 18.47
N THR A 76 -12.10 -2.64 19.22
CA THR A 76 -12.93 -1.45 19.45
C THR A 76 -13.22 -0.69 18.15
N LEU A 77 -12.20 -0.53 17.30
CA LEU A 77 -12.34 0.15 16.02
C LEU A 77 -13.24 -0.63 15.05
N ALA A 78 -13.05 -1.95 14.96
CA ALA A 78 -13.89 -2.83 14.14
C ALA A 78 -15.36 -2.82 14.60
N LYS A 79 -15.61 -2.84 15.92
CA LYS A 79 -16.97 -2.70 16.48
C LYS A 79 -17.62 -1.36 16.13
N ARG A 80 -16.87 -0.26 16.22
CA ARG A 80 -17.39 1.07 15.86
C ARG A 80 -17.72 1.16 14.37
N ALA A 81 -16.88 0.60 13.51
CA ALA A 81 -17.15 0.54 12.07
C ALA A 81 -18.41 -0.29 11.75
N ALA A 82 -18.59 -1.44 12.41
CA ALA A 82 -19.77 -2.28 12.25
C ALA A 82 -21.07 -1.62 12.76
N ALA A 83 -20.98 -0.76 13.77
CA ALA A 83 -22.13 -0.01 14.30
C ALA A 83 -22.52 1.21 13.44
N MET A 84 -21.74 1.55 12.42
CA MET A 84 -22.02 2.63 11.46
C MET A 84 -22.59 2.12 10.14
N CYS A 85 -22.84 0.81 10.01
CA CYS A 85 -23.57 0.19 8.89
C CYS A 85 -25.04 -0.07 9.26
#